data_AF-A0A2M8L8M5-F1
#
_entry.id   AF-A0A2M8L8M5-F1
#
_cell.length_a   1.000
_cell.length_b   1.000
_cell.length_c   1.000
_cell.angle_alpha   90.00
_cell.angle_beta   90.00
_cell.angle_gamma   90.00
#
_symmetry.space_group_name_H-M   'P 1'
#
loop_
_entity.id
_entity.type
_entity.pdbx_description
1 polymer ?
#
loop_
_entity_poly.entity_id
_entity_poly.type
_entity_poly.pdbx_seq_one_letter_code
_entity_poly.pdbx_strand_id
1 'polypeptide(L)'
;MATSKTKLKDLLKKLEQIVNWFDEQEEADVEMGLEKVREGAALIKESRKQLKSLENEFEKVKIEFEETEDECSPKEENDDDNEPDKVSF
;
A
#
# COMPACT_ATOMS: atom_id res chain seq x y z
N MET A 1 -15.59 0.94 9.03
CA MET A 1 -14.46 1.13 9.97
C MET A 1 -13.49 2.16 9.37
N ALA A 2 -13.60 3.44 9.74
CA ALA A 2 -12.88 4.56 9.10
C ALA A 2 -11.63 5.00 9.90
N THR A 3 -10.78 4.05 10.29
CA THR A 3 -9.74 4.27 11.32
C THR A 3 -8.31 4.41 10.79
N SER A 4 -8.02 4.19 9.52
CA SER A 4 -6.65 4.29 8.96
C SER A 4 -6.34 5.69 8.40
N LYS A 5 -7.27 6.30 7.66
CA LYS A 5 -7.04 7.58 6.96
C LYS A 5 -6.86 8.78 7.90
N THR A 6 -7.62 8.82 9.00
CA THR A 6 -7.45 9.81 10.08
C THR A 6 -6.11 9.65 10.79
N LYS A 7 -5.66 8.41 11.02
CA LYS A 7 -4.39 8.14 11.72
C LYS A 7 -3.17 8.69 10.99
N LEU A 8 -3.07 8.52 9.67
CA LEU A 8 -1.88 8.99 8.94
C LEU A 8 -1.78 10.51 8.95
N LYS A 9 -2.91 11.21 8.74
CA LYS A 9 -2.97 12.67 8.81
C LYS A 9 -2.54 13.18 10.19
N ASP A 10 -3.01 12.52 11.25
CA ASP A 10 -2.67 12.91 12.63
C ASP A 10 -1.18 12.68 12.93
N LEU A 11 -0.58 11.60 12.42
CA LEU A 11 0.85 11.35 12.57
C LEU A 11 1.71 12.40 11.86
N LEU A 12 1.35 12.76 10.63
CA LEU A 12 2.04 13.81 9.88
C LEU A 12 1.92 15.17 10.57
N LYS A 13 0.74 15.48 11.11
CA LYS A 13 0.52 16.70 11.89
C LYS A 13 1.37 16.75 13.15
N LYS A 14 1.53 15.63 13.86
CA LYS A 14 2.44 15.56 15.02
C LYS A 14 3.90 15.74 14.61
N LEU A 15 4.30 15.21 13.46
CA LEU A 15 5.65 15.40 12.94
C LEU A 15 5.91 16.88 12.62
N GLU A 16 4.96 17.56 11.99
CA GLU A 16 5.00 19.01 11.74
C GLU A 16 5.11 19.81 13.04
N GLN A 17 4.36 19.43 14.09
CA GLN A 17 4.48 20.07 15.41
C GLN A 17 5.87 19.92 16.02
N ILE A 18 6.54 18.78 15.83
CA ILE A 18 7.91 18.59 16.31
C ILE A 18 8.88 19.49 15.54
N VAL A 19 8.73 19.62 14.22
CA VAL A 19 9.56 20.52 13.40
C VAL A 19 9.36 21.97 13.84
N ASN A 20 8.11 22.40 13.97
CA ASN A 20 7.80 23.77 14.42
C ASN A 20 8.35 24.03 15.82
N TRP A 21 8.31 23.05 16.73
CA TRP A 21 8.91 23.18 18.06
C TRP A 21 10.41 23.49 17.98
N PHE A 22 11.15 22.84 17.06
CA PHE A 22 12.58 23.12 16.84
C PHE A 22 12.81 24.53 16.26
N ASP A 23 11.97 24.95 15.33
CA ASP A 23 12.09 26.29 14.70
C ASP A 23 11.76 27.43 15.67
N GLU A 24 10.90 27.18 16.65
CA GLU A 24 10.51 28.16 17.68
C GLU A 24 11.52 28.27 18.84
N GLN A 25 12.54 27.40 18.93
CA GLN A 25 13.52 27.46 20.02
C GLN A 25 14.54 28.59 19.79
N GLU A 26 14.57 29.57 20.70
CA GLU A 26 15.57 30.65 20.74
C GLU A 26 16.92 30.17 21.30
N GLU A 27 16.87 29.23 22.27
CA GLU A 27 18.05 28.57 22.83
C GLU A 27 17.96 27.04 22.67
N ALA A 28 19.09 26.40 22.37
CA ALA A 28 19.12 24.97 22.10
C ALA A 28 19.11 24.14 23.41
N ASP A 29 17.94 23.65 23.81
CA ASP A 29 17.81 22.59 24.80
C ASP A 29 18.06 21.21 24.16
N VAL A 30 19.27 20.69 24.40
CA VAL A 30 19.74 19.42 23.80
C VAL A 30 19.01 18.20 24.40
N GLU A 31 18.61 18.24 25.67
CA GLU A 31 17.91 17.12 26.31
C GLU A 31 16.49 17.00 25.76
N MET A 32 15.74 18.11 25.70
CA MET A 32 14.43 18.15 25.06
C MET A 32 14.50 17.87 23.57
N GLY A 33 15.52 18.39 22.88
CA GLY A 33 15.76 18.11 21.47
C GLY A 33 15.94 16.61 21.20
N LEU A 34 16.72 15.91 22.04
CA LEU A 34 16.90 14.46 21.89
C LEU A 34 15.59 13.69 22.11
N GLU A 35 14.74 14.12 23.05
CA GLU A 35 13.42 13.54 23.26
C GLU A 35 12.51 13.74 22.04
N LYS A 36 12.49 14.95 21.47
CA LYS A 36 11.70 15.27 20.27
C LYS A 36 12.15 14.51 19.03
N VAL A 37 13.45 14.29 18.86
CA VAL A 37 13.99 13.43 17.78
C VAL A 37 13.53 11.99 17.96
N ARG A 38 13.54 11.44 19.18
CA ARG A 38 13.02 10.08 19.45
C ARG A 38 11.53 9.97 19.16
N GLU A 39 10.75 10.97 19.56
CA GLU A 39 9.32 11.06 19.25
C GLU A 39 9.09 11.08 17.73
N GLY A 40 9.82 11.92 17.01
CA GLY A 40 9.76 12.00 15.55
C GLY A 40 10.13 10.69 14.86
N ALA A 41 11.18 10.00 15.33
CA ALA A 41 11.59 8.71 14.79
C ALA A 41 10.49 7.64 14.95
N ALA A 42 9.80 7.61 16.09
CA ALA A 42 8.67 6.72 16.32
C ALA A 42 7.49 7.04 15.38
N LEU A 43 7.15 8.33 15.22
CA LEU A 43 6.08 8.78 14.30
C LEU A 43 6.37 8.40 12.85
N ILE A 44 7.61 8.56 12.38
CA ILE A 44 8.03 8.17 11.02
C ILE A 44 7.88 6.66 10.82
N LYS A 45 8.29 5.86 11.81
CA LYS A 45 8.17 4.40 11.74
C LYS A 45 6.72 3.95 11.61
N GLU A 46 5.83 4.54 12.40
CA GLU A 46 4.39 4.25 12.32
C GLU A 46 3.79 4.75 11.00
N SER A 47 4.18 5.93 10.53
CA SER A 47 3.72 6.49 9.25
C SER A 47 4.08 5.57 8.07
N ARG A 48 5.32 5.04 8.03
CA ARG A 48 5.76 4.07 7.02
C ARG A 48 4.92 2.80 7.04
N LYS A 49 4.58 2.30 8.22
CA LYS A 49 3.74 1.11 8.37
C LYS A 49 2.33 1.35 7.80
N GLN A 50 1.75 2.52 8.06
CA GLN A 50 0.43 2.88 7.52
C GLN A 50 0.45 3.06 6.01
N LEU A 51 1.49 3.72 5.46
CA LEU A 51 1.66 3.86 4.02
C LEU A 51 1.75 2.49 3.33
N LYS A 52 2.50 1.55 3.89
CA LYS A 52 2.58 0.18 3.36
C LYS A 52 1.22 -0.53 3.38
N SER A 53 0.43 -0.33 4.43
CA SER A 53 -0.94 -0.88 4.48
C SER A 53 -1.80 -0.32 3.36
N LEU A 54 -1.73 1.00 3.13
CA LEU A 54 -2.48 1.66 2.06
C LEU A 54 -2.03 1.19 0.68
N GLU A 55 -0.73 1.05 0.45
CA GLU A 55 -0.16 0.49 -0.79
C GLU A 55 -0.73 -0.90 -1.10
N ASN A 56 -0.76 -1.79 -0.10
CA ASN A 56 -1.36 -3.11 -0.26
C ASN A 56 -2.87 -3.06 -0.56
N GLU A 57 -3.60 -2.10 0.02
CA GLU A 57 -5.02 -1.90 -0.29
C GLU A 57 -5.21 -1.39 -1.73
N PHE A 58 -4.36 -0.47 -2.20
CA PHE A 58 -4.38 0.00 -3.59
C PHE A 58 -4.10 -1.12 -4.58
N GLU A 59 -3.14 -2.00 -4.30
CA GLU A 59 -2.83 -3.13 -5.18
C GLU A 59 -4.01 -4.10 -5.31
N LYS A 60 -4.71 -4.40 -4.21
CA LYS A 60 -5.91 -5.24 -4.24
C LYS A 60 -7.02 -4.63 -5.08
N VAL A 61 -7.26 -3.33 -4.89
CA VAL A 61 -8.25 -2.61 -5.70
C VAL A 61 -7.89 -2.70 -7.17
N LYS A 62 -6.62 -2.50 -7.54
CA LYS A 62 -6.17 -2.63 -8.92
C LYS A 62 -6.46 -4.02 -9.50
N ILE A 63 -6.18 -5.09 -8.76
CA ILE A 63 -6.49 -6.47 -9.18
C ILE A 63 -8.01 -6.64 -9.37
N GLU A 64 -8.84 -6.16 -8.44
CA GLU A 64 -10.30 -6.23 -8.56
C GLU A 64 -10.81 -5.50 -9.82
N PHE A 65 -10.21 -4.37 -10.19
CA PHE A 65 -10.54 -3.68 -11.44
C PHE A 65 -10.09 -4.44 -12.69
N GLU A 66 -8.91 -5.05 -12.68
CA GLU A 66 -8.38 -5.83 -13.80
C GLU A 66 -9.14 -7.17 -13.98
N GLU A 67 -9.54 -7.84 -12.90
CA GLU A 67 -10.31 -9.10 -12.95
C GLU A 67 -11.74 -8.91 -13.49
N THR A 68 -12.29 -7.69 -13.48
CA THR A 68 -13.60 -7.42 -14.13
C THR A 68 -13.54 -7.35 -15.65
N GLU A 69 -12.34 -7.36 -16.27
CA GLU A 69 -12.19 -7.40 -17.74
C GLU A 69 -12.10 -8.83 -18.30
N ASP A 70 -12.07 -9.88 -17.46
CA ASP A 70 -11.97 -11.29 -17.85
C ASP A 70 -13.29 -12.08 -17.70
N GLU A 71 -14.39 -11.55 -18.25
CA GLU A 71 -15.55 -12.35 -18.68
C GLU A 71 -15.79 -12.22 -20.19
N CYS A 72 -14.84 -12.61 -21.05
CA CYS A 72 -15.18 -13.12 -22.39
C CYS A 72 -13.99 -13.80 -23.10
N SER A 73 -13.90 -15.12 -22.99
CA SER A 73 -13.51 -16.01 -24.11
C SER A 73 -13.87 -17.44 -23.73
N PRO A 74 -15.00 -17.98 -24.22
CA PRO A 74 -15.13 -19.42 -24.38
C PRO A 74 -13.99 -19.88 -25.28
N LYS A 75 -13.07 -20.70 -24.77
CA LYS A 75 -12.23 -21.50 -25.66
C LYS A 75 -13.14 -22.56 -26.23
N GLU A 76 -13.66 -22.29 -27.42
CA GLU A 76 -14.44 -23.22 -28.22
C GLU A 76 -13.70 -24.56 -28.32
N GLU A 77 -14.34 -25.59 -27.77
CA GLU A 77 -14.20 -26.96 -28.24
C GLU A 77 -14.38 -26.94 -29.76
N ASN A 78 -13.33 -27.28 -30.50
CA ASN A 78 -13.49 -27.79 -31.85
C ASN A 78 -13.17 -29.29 -31.77
N ASP A 79 -14.20 -30.06 -31.44
CA ASP A 79 -14.36 -31.41 -31.96
C ASP A 79 -14.81 -31.29 -33.43
N ASP A 80 -14.06 -31.94 -34.33
CA ASP A 80 -14.25 -32.23 -35.77
C ASP A 80 -12.91 -31.93 -36.50
N ASP A 81 -12.26 -32.83 -37.23
CA ASP A 81 -12.78 -33.93 -38.04
C ASP A 81 -11.88 -35.18 -37.98
N ASN A 82 -12.59 -36.30 -37.91
CA ASN A 82 -12.26 -37.68 -38.26
C ASN A 82 -11.60 -37.86 -39.65
N GLU A 83 -10.54 -38.69 -39.79
CA GLU A 83 -10.42 -39.71 -40.86
C GLU A 83 -9.18 -40.65 -40.69
N PRO A 84 -9.11 -41.84 -41.34
CA PRO A 84 -9.52 -43.10 -40.75
C PRO A 84 -8.38 -44.14 -40.67
N ASP A 85 -8.70 -45.29 -40.07
CA ASP A 85 -7.92 -46.53 -40.04
C ASP A 85 -7.09 -46.81 -41.31
N LYS A 86 -5.79 -47.07 -41.12
CA LYS A 86 -5.06 -48.07 -41.90
C LYS A 86 -4.16 -48.90 -41.00
N VAL A 87 -4.73 -49.99 -40.50
CA VAL A 87 -3.98 -51.21 -40.18
C VAL A 87 -3.40 -51.76 -41.50
N SER A 88 -2.08 -51.93 -41.58
CA SER A 88 -1.36 -53.03 -42.25
C SER A 88 0.09 -52.64 -42.59
N PHE A 89 1.06 -53.21 -41.89
CA PHE A 89 1.87 -54.35 -42.37
C PHE A 89 2.67 -54.97 -41.23
#